data_AF-A0A2E9IKN9-F1
#
_entry.id   AF-A0A2E9IKN9-F1
#
_cell.length_a   1.000
_cell.length_b   1.000
_cell.length_c   1.000
_cell.angle_alpha   90.00
_cell.angle_beta   90.00
_cell.angle_gamma   90.00
#
_symmetry.space_group_name_H-M   'P 1'
#
loop_
_entity.id
_entity.type
_entity.pdbx_description
1 polymer ?
#
loop_
_entity_poly.entity_id
_entity_poly.type
_entity_poly.pdbx_seq_one_letter_code
_entity_poly.pdbx_strand_id
1 'polypeptide(L)'
;MPDFVWRFSTVARLKFWNKLWTVSRLKGPSFKERKIMVDARKVKDNIARMTSKVSNAASGRIQPHKHCRVCFTTIKMSAEPRVCNDQACIDKNLRDERNQRQMRIWMFIFLGLFAFSFVGPIILRSVL
;
A
#
# COMPACT_ATOMS: atom_id res chain seq x y z
N MET A 1 23.95 27.05 7.83
CA MET A 1 23.35 28.02 8.77
C MET A 1 23.16 29.32 8.00
N PRO A 2 21.95 29.89 7.98
CA PRO A 2 21.50 30.73 9.10
C PRO A 2 20.13 30.32 9.67
N ASP A 3 20.15 30.10 10.98
CA ASP A 3 19.26 30.63 12.03
C ASP A 3 17.86 31.11 11.61
N PHE A 4 16.88 30.19 11.68
CA PHE A 4 15.46 30.53 11.73
C PHE A 4 14.95 30.39 13.17
N VAL A 5 14.82 31.54 13.82
CA VAL A 5 14.26 31.76 15.15
C VAL A 5 12.82 31.22 15.20
N TRP A 6 12.61 30.08 15.86
CA TRP A 6 11.26 29.59 16.19
C TRP A 6 10.79 30.18 17.51
N ARG A 7 10.22 31.38 17.47
CA ARG A 7 9.41 31.95 18.56
C ARG A 7 7.94 31.87 18.20
N PHE A 8 7.37 30.66 18.29
CA PHE A 8 5.94 30.45 18.08
C PHE A 8 5.21 30.32 19.42
N SER A 9 4.47 31.38 19.72
CA SER A 9 3.48 31.51 20.77
C SER A 9 2.49 30.33 20.77
N THR A 10 2.37 29.68 21.92
CA THR A 10 1.66 28.43 22.21
C THR A 10 0.14 28.49 22.06
N VAL A 11 -0.45 29.66 21.79
CA VAL A 11 -1.92 29.84 21.79
C VAL A 11 -2.55 29.66 20.39
N ALA A 12 -1.79 29.86 19.31
CA ALA A 12 -2.31 29.76 17.94
C ALA A 12 -2.46 28.32 17.40
N ARG A 13 -1.80 27.33 18.04
CA ARG A 13 -1.75 25.93 17.57
C ARG A 13 -3.00 25.12 17.90
N LEU A 14 -3.76 25.51 18.93
CA LEU A 14 -4.96 24.79 19.39
C LEU A 14 -6.22 25.13 18.59
N LYS A 15 -6.37 26.37 18.10
CA LYS A 15 -7.53 26.77 17.26
C LYS A 15 -7.49 26.15 15.86
N PHE A 16 -6.30 25.89 15.31
CA PHE A 16 -6.16 25.24 14.00
C PHE A 16 -6.53 23.75 14.07
N TRP A 17 -6.17 23.07 15.16
CA TRP A 17 -6.51 21.65 15.37
C TRP A 17 -8.02 21.41 15.49
N ASN A 18 -8.74 22.29 16.20
CA ASN A 18 -10.18 22.10 16.41
C ASN A 18 -11.03 22.36 15.14
N LYS A 19 -10.48 23.09 14.16
CA LYS A 19 -11.16 23.37 12.87
C LYS A 19 -10.89 22.31 11.80
N LEU A 20 -9.89 21.44 11.99
CA LEU A 20 -9.58 20.32 11.10
C LEU A 20 -10.33 19.03 11.46
N TRP A 21 -10.79 18.87 12.70
CA TRP A 21 -11.51 17.66 13.13
C TRP A 21 -13.01 17.65 12.78
N THR A 22 -13.61 18.81 12.45
CA THR A 22 -15.05 18.93 12.15
C THR A 22 -15.40 18.69 10.67
N VAL A 23 -14.42 18.65 9.76
CA VAL A 23 -14.64 18.51 8.31
C VAL A 23 -14.46 17.06 7.82
N SER A 24 -14.17 16.10 8.70
CA SER A 24 -13.95 14.68 8.33
C SER A 24 -15.20 13.80 8.35
N ARG A 25 -16.41 14.36 8.55
CA ARG A 25 -17.68 13.60 8.54
C ARG A 25 -18.49 13.86 7.26
N LEU A 26 -17.83 13.92 6.12
CA LEU A 26 -18.51 13.85 4.82
C LEU A 26 -18.82 12.38 4.51
N LYS A 27 -20.02 11.98 4.94
CA LYS A 27 -20.97 11.13 4.21
C LYS A 27 -20.31 10.14 3.24
N GLY A 28 -19.88 8.98 3.76
CA GLY A 28 -19.59 7.83 2.91
C GLY A 28 -20.83 7.46 2.08
N PRO A 29 -20.68 7.06 0.81
CA PRO A 29 -21.81 6.61 0.01
C PRO A 29 -22.44 5.40 0.68
N SER A 30 -23.76 5.49 0.89
CA SER A 30 -24.60 4.37 1.28
C SER A 30 -24.41 3.27 0.24
N PHE A 31 -23.55 2.29 0.55
CA PHE A 31 -23.44 1.06 -0.18
C PHE A 31 -24.75 0.30 0.06
N LYS A 32 -25.73 0.61 -0.78
CA LYS A 32 -27.04 -0.02 -0.83
C LYS A 32 -26.78 -1.51 -1.02
N GLU A 33 -26.94 -2.25 0.07
CA GLU A 33 -26.90 -3.71 0.16
C GLU A 33 -27.87 -4.28 -0.89
N ARG A 34 -27.36 -4.48 -2.10
CA ARG A 34 -28.11 -5.11 -3.18
C ARG A 34 -28.03 -6.60 -2.90
N LYS A 35 -28.96 -7.09 -2.07
CA LYS A 35 -29.19 -8.53 -1.93
C LYS A 35 -29.76 -9.04 -3.25
N ILE A 36 -28.88 -9.26 -4.21
CA ILE A 36 -29.21 -9.93 -5.47
C ILE A 36 -29.51 -11.37 -5.07
N MET A 37 -30.75 -11.80 -5.25
CA MET A 37 -31.05 -13.22 -5.18
C MET A 37 -30.36 -13.85 -6.40
N VAL A 38 -29.21 -14.46 -6.14
CA VAL A 38 -28.36 -15.06 -7.15
C VAL A 38 -28.76 -16.52 -7.28
N ASP A 39 -29.42 -16.87 -8.39
CA ASP A 39 -29.72 -18.27 -8.70
C ASP A 39 -28.41 -19.04 -8.91
N ALA A 40 -28.07 -19.91 -7.95
CA ALA A 40 -26.81 -20.66 -7.96
C ALA A 40 -26.60 -21.48 -9.25
N ARG A 41 -27.69 -21.95 -9.88
CA ARG A 41 -27.63 -22.67 -11.17
C ARG A 41 -27.25 -21.74 -12.32
N LYS A 42 -27.90 -20.57 -12.40
CA LYS A 42 -27.63 -19.57 -13.45
C LYS A 42 -26.23 -18.95 -13.34
N VAL A 43 -25.70 -18.85 -12.12
CA VAL A 43 -24.30 -18.44 -11.90
C VAL A 43 -23.32 -19.53 -12.28
N LYS A 44 -23.57 -20.80 -11.93
CA LYS A 44 -22.73 -21.90 -12.38
C LYS A 44 -22.68 -21.97 -13.91
N ASP A 45 -23.81 -21.79 -14.59
CA ASP A 45 -23.86 -21.81 -16.05
C ASP A 45 -23.16 -20.60 -16.70
N ASN A 46 -23.31 -19.40 -16.13
CA ASN A 46 -22.58 -18.22 -16.62
C ASN A 46 -21.08 -18.33 -16.35
N ILE A 47 -20.68 -18.83 -15.18
CA ILE A 47 -19.27 -19.10 -14.88
C ILE A 47 -18.74 -20.16 -15.84
N ALA A 48 -19.42 -21.29 -16.05
CA ALA A 48 -18.97 -22.32 -16.99
C ALA A 48 -18.82 -21.78 -18.43
N ARG A 49 -19.75 -20.91 -18.88
CA ARG A 49 -19.68 -20.24 -20.19
C ARG A 49 -18.57 -19.19 -20.27
N MET A 50 -18.29 -18.47 -19.18
CA MET A 50 -17.20 -17.48 -19.13
C MET A 50 -15.85 -18.17 -18.96
N THR A 51 -15.75 -19.22 -18.15
CA THR A 51 -14.56 -20.06 -17.96
C THR A 51 -14.20 -20.77 -19.25
N SER A 52 -15.17 -21.28 -20.04
CA SER A 52 -14.86 -21.88 -21.35
C SER A 52 -14.45 -20.85 -22.40
N LYS A 53 -15.04 -19.65 -22.38
CA LYS A 53 -14.59 -18.53 -23.23
C LYS A 53 -13.19 -18.04 -22.83
N VAL A 54 -12.90 -17.97 -21.54
CA VAL A 54 -11.60 -17.55 -21.00
C VAL A 54 -10.55 -18.65 -21.18
N SER A 55 -10.89 -19.93 -21.05
CA SER A 55 -9.97 -21.04 -21.30
C SER A 55 -9.61 -21.14 -22.79
N ASN A 56 -10.59 -20.94 -23.68
CA ASN A 56 -10.36 -20.91 -25.12
C ASN A 56 -9.61 -19.65 -25.58
N ALA A 57 -9.80 -18.51 -24.89
CA ALA A 57 -8.99 -17.31 -25.11
C ALA A 57 -7.57 -17.44 -24.54
N ALA A 58 -7.40 -18.11 -23.39
CA ALA A 58 -6.12 -18.33 -22.73
C ALA A 58 -5.24 -19.38 -23.40
N SER A 59 -5.84 -20.32 -24.14
CA SER A 59 -5.10 -21.41 -24.80
C SER A 59 -4.46 -21.04 -26.14
N GLY A 60 -4.66 -19.82 -26.66
CA GLY A 60 -4.31 -19.52 -28.06
C GLY A 60 -3.47 -18.28 -28.35
N ARG A 61 -3.77 -17.10 -27.75
CA ARG A 61 -3.23 -15.82 -28.27
C ARG A 61 -3.10 -14.67 -27.26
N ILE A 62 -3.03 -14.94 -25.97
CA ILE A 62 -2.80 -13.85 -24.99
C ILE A 62 -1.29 -13.67 -24.86
N GLN A 63 -0.74 -12.73 -25.63
CA GLN A 63 0.66 -12.37 -25.47
C GLN A 63 0.89 -11.94 -24.02
N PRO A 64 1.96 -12.43 -23.37
CA PRO A 64 2.32 -11.98 -22.03
C PRO A 64 2.42 -10.46 -22.05
N HIS A 65 1.69 -9.79 -21.17
CA HIS A 65 1.65 -8.34 -21.05
C HIS A 65 2.09 -7.97 -19.63
N LYS A 66 2.96 -6.98 -19.50
CA LYS A 66 3.37 -6.48 -18.19
C LYS A 66 2.40 -5.38 -17.78
N HIS A 67 1.88 -5.41 -16.56
CA HIS A 67 1.10 -4.30 -15.99
C HIS A 67 2.00 -3.39 -15.17
N CYS A 68 1.81 -2.06 -15.27
CA CYS A 68 2.45 -1.12 -14.37
C CYS A 68 2.04 -1.41 -12.92
N ARG A 69 2.99 -1.45 -11.98
CA ARG A 69 2.70 -1.62 -10.54
C ARG A 69 1.82 -0.49 -9.95
N VAL A 70 1.91 0.71 -10.52
CA VAL A 70 1.31 1.93 -9.94
C VAL A 70 -0.02 2.29 -10.60
N CYS A 71 -0.11 2.20 -11.92
CA CYS A 71 -1.31 2.58 -12.70
C CYS A 71 -1.98 1.41 -13.43
N PHE A 72 -1.42 0.20 -13.35
CA PHE A 72 -1.95 -1.03 -13.96
C PHE A 72 -2.16 -1.00 -15.49
N THR A 73 -1.62 0.02 -16.18
CA THR A 73 -1.64 0.10 -17.63
C THR A 73 -0.83 -1.04 -18.27
N THR A 74 -1.25 -1.47 -19.46
CA THR A 74 -0.57 -2.51 -20.23
C THR A 74 0.71 -1.97 -20.86
N ILE A 75 1.84 -2.58 -20.55
CA ILE A 75 3.18 -2.23 -21.03
C ILE A 75 3.69 -3.35 -21.94
N LYS A 76 4.37 -2.97 -23.03
CA LYS A 76 5.06 -3.91 -23.94
C LYS A 76 6.14 -4.69 -23.18
N MET A 77 6.32 -5.97 -23.51
CA MET A 77 7.26 -6.88 -22.83
C MET A 77 8.72 -6.41 -22.79
N SER A 78 9.10 -5.48 -23.67
CA SER A 78 10.46 -4.95 -23.84
C SER A 78 10.81 -3.75 -22.96
N ALA A 79 9.86 -3.19 -22.19
CA ALA A 79 10.15 -2.08 -21.30
C ALA A 79 10.70 -2.62 -19.96
N GLU A 80 11.96 -2.30 -19.67
CA GLU A 80 12.66 -2.58 -18.41
C GLU A 80 12.77 -1.24 -17.67
N PRO A 81 11.71 -0.80 -16.95
CA PRO A 81 11.31 -1.28 -15.62
C PRO A 81 9.82 -1.73 -15.54
N ARG A 82 9.37 -2.36 -14.43
CA ARG A 82 7.94 -2.74 -14.17
C ARG A 82 6.97 -1.55 -14.03
N VAL A 83 7.39 -0.36 -14.41
CA VAL A 83 6.73 0.90 -14.13
C VAL A 83 6.54 1.64 -15.46
N CYS A 84 5.40 2.29 -15.61
CA CYS A 84 5.08 3.06 -16.81
C CYS A 84 6.09 4.21 -17.00
N ASN A 85 6.33 4.66 -18.25
CA ASN A 85 7.27 5.75 -18.55
C ASN A 85 6.82 7.14 -18.03
N ASP A 86 5.68 7.24 -17.33
CA ASP A 86 5.24 8.48 -16.70
C ASP A 86 6.06 8.78 -15.44
N GLN A 87 6.49 10.03 -15.29
CA GLN A 87 7.29 10.46 -14.12
C GLN A 87 6.55 10.23 -12.79
N ALA A 88 5.22 10.40 -12.76
CA ALA A 88 4.43 10.15 -11.57
C ALA A 88 4.43 8.67 -11.12
N CYS A 89 4.53 7.73 -12.07
CA CYS A 89 4.67 6.29 -11.78
C CYS A 89 6.05 5.99 -11.18
N ILE A 90 7.10 6.57 -11.76
CA ILE A 90 8.50 6.36 -11.36
C ILE A 90 8.74 6.87 -9.94
N ASP A 91 8.30 8.10 -9.64
CA ASP A 91 8.46 8.70 -8.32
C ASP A 91 7.79 7.89 -7.21
N LYS A 92 6.56 7.39 -7.48
CA LYS A 92 5.84 6.53 -6.53
C LYS A 92 6.58 5.23 -6.28
N ASN A 93 7.10 4.58 -7.32
CA ASN A 93 7.88 3.35 -7.14
C ASN A 93 9.16 3.60 -6.33
N LEU A 94 9.88 4.70 -6.58
CA LEU A 94 11.06 5.07 -5.81
C LEU A 94 10.75 5.39 -4.33
N ARG A 95 9.57 5.96 -4.04
CA ARG A 95 9.12 6.20 -2.67
C ARG A 95 8.77 4.88 -1.98
N ASP A 96 8.07 4.00 -2.67
CA ASP A 96 7.67 2.70 -2.13
C ASP A 96 8.87 1.78 -1.87
N GLU A 97 9.87 1.75 -2.76
CA GLU A 97 11.09 0.96 -2.56
C GLU A 97 11.88 1.45 -1.35
N ARG A 98 11.99 2.77 -1.16
CA ARG A 98 12.60 3.34 0.05
C ARG A 98 11.81 2.97 1.28
N ASN A 99 10.48 3.09 1.25
CA ASN A 99 9.64 2.77 2.40
C ASN A 99 9.73 1.28 2.78
N GLN A 100 9.72 0.37 1.80
CA GLN A 100 9.86 -1.06 2.04
C GLN A 100 11.21 -1.42 2.67
N ARG A 101 12.30 -0.79 2.20
CA ARG A 101 13.63 -0.98 2.80
C ARG A 101 13.67 -0.45 4.23
N GLN A 102 13.10 0.73 4.46
CA GLN A 102 13.03 1.31 5.80
C GLN A 102 12.24 0.41 6.76
N MET A 103 11.06 -0.07 6.39
CA MET A 103 10.26 -0.97 7.23
C MET A 103 11.02 -2.23 7.63
N ARG A 104 11.80 -2.80 6.71
CA ARG A 104 12.66 -3.95 7.01
C ARG A 104 13.77 -3.61 8.01
N ILE A 105 14.40 -2.44 7.87
CA ILE A 105 15.45 -1.98 8.79
C ILE A 105 14.86 -1.69 10.18
N TRP A 106 13.73 -1.00 10.26
CA TRP A 106 13.04 -0.70 11.52
C TRP A 106 12.67 -1.95 12.31
N MET A 107 12.27 -3.03 11.64
CA MET A 107 11.99 -4.31 12.30
C MET A 107 13.22 -4.86 13.03
N PHE A 108 14.39 -4.82 12.39
CA PHE A 108 15.64 -5.29 13.00
C PHE A 108 16.11 -4.40 14.14
N ILE A 109 15.99 -3.08 14.00
CA ILE A 109 16.36 -2.13 15.07
C ILE A 109 15.46 -2.34 16.28
N PHE A 110 14.14 -2.43 16.07
CA PHE A 110 13.18 -2.64 17.14
C PHE A 110 13.44 -3.96 17.87
N LEU A 111 13.59 -5.06 17.13
CA LEU A 111 13.87 -6.37 17.71
C LEU A 111 15.22 -6.38 18.44
N GLY A 112 16.25 -5.81 17.84
CA GLY A 112 17.60 -5.77 18.42
C GLY A 112 17.66 -5.00 19.72
N LEU A 113 17.07 -3.80 19.78
CA LEU A 113 17.01 -3.01 21.01
C LEU A 113 16.13 -3.65 22.08
N PHE A 114 14.97 -4.18 21.68
CA PHE A 114 14.07 -4.87 22.59
C PHE A 114 14.72 -6.11 23.20
N ALA A 115 15.30 -6.97 22.36
CA ALA A 115 16.01 -8.17 22.81
C ALA A 115 17.22 -7.80 23.67
N PHE A 116 18.01 -6.80 23.27
CA PHE A 116 19.16 -6.36 24.06
C PHE A 116 18.76 -5.79 25.41
N SER A 117 17.69 -4.99 25.49
CA SER A 117 17.19 -4.45 26.76
C SER A 117 16.74 -5.55 27.72
N PHE A 118 16.21 -6.65 27.21
CA PHE A 118 15.70 -7.75 28.04
C PHE A 118 16.78 -8.77 28.38
N VAL A 119 17.61 -9.12 27.41
CA VAL A 119 18.64 -10.18 27.52
C VAL A 119 19.94 -9.63 28.11
N GLY A 120 20.29 -8.37 27.85
CA GLY A 120 21.51 -7.73 28.34
C GLY A 120 21.71 -7.83 29.87
N PRO A 121 20.72 -7.44 30.69
CA PRO A 121 20.82 -7.55 32.14
C PRO A 121 20.90 -9.00 32.64
N ILE A 122 20.29 -9.95 31.92
CA ILE A 122 20.32 -11.38 32.26
C ILE A 122 21.72 -11.95 32.01
N ILE A 123 22.31 -11.63 30.84
CA ILE A 123 23.67 -12.07 30.51
C ILE A 123 24.70 -11.44 31.45
N LEU A 124 24.60 -10.14 31.72
CA LEU A 124 25.55 -9.44 32.60
C LEU A 124 25.57 -10.05 34.00
N ARG A 125 24.41 -10.46 34.53
CA ARG A 125 24.30 -11.16 35.82
C ARG A 125 24.76 -12.62 35.79
N SER A 126 24.81 -13.26 34.62
CA SER A 126 25.28 -14.64 34.48
C SER A 126 26.79 -14.76 34.34
N VAL A 127 27.46 -13.67 33.96
CA VAL A 127 28.90 -13.61 33.70
C VAL A 127 29.67 -12.91 34.83
N LEU A 128 29.03 -11.98 35.54
CA LEU A 128 29.61 -11.19 36.65
C LEU A 128 29.16 -11.77 38.00
#